data_AF-A0A0C1VL97-F1
#
_entry.id   AF-A0A0C1VL97-F1
#
_cell.length_a   1.000
_cell.length_b   1.000
_cell.length_c   1.000
_cell.angle_alpha   90.00
_cell.angle_beta   90.00
_cell.angle_gamma   90.00
#
_symmetry.space_group_name_H-M   'P 1'
#
loop_
_entity.id
_entity.type
_entity.pdbx_description
1 polymer ?
#
loop_
_entity_poly.entity_id
_entity_poly.type
_entity_poly.pdbx_seq_one_letter_code
_entity_poly.pdbx_strand_id
1 'polypeptide(L)'
;MMNKFSWILLLLPFPALANLQCDHASWNDNLTQFNRLESNYNEHANLFNERLREHNEHQLLSQTFSVDELTNLWRTPSNKTMLKKQLLESKEQQQEFIEMSRSINALMHHSQNIAENWKRIVFYCQKGGSKSNEISANWYLTNTLEMQEEFRVLAGKYLTLANQYGKEIEVINYAKNVSD
;
A
#
# COMPACT_ATOMS: atom_id res chain seq x y z
N MET A 1 -14.02 -18.96 6.88
CA MET A 1 -14.35 -18.10 8.04
C MET A 1 -14.23 -16.67 7.54
N MET A 2 -15.33 -15.90 7.61
CA MET A 2 -15.51 -14.49 7.23
C MET A 2 -14.72 -13.93 6.02
N ASN A 3 -15.40 -13.95 4.87
CA ASN A 3 -15.11 -13.09 3.73
C ASN A 3 -15.39 -11.63 4.16
N LYS A 4 -14.34 -10.87 4.51
CA LYS A 4 -14.38 -9.45 4.86
C LYS A 4 -13.52 -8.63 3.89
N PHE A 5 -13.66 -8.88 2.60
CA PHE A 5 -13.28 -7.87 1.62
C PHE A 5 -14.37 -6.79 1.63
N SER A 6 -14.26 -5.85 2.58
CA SER A 6 -14.92 -4.56 2.47
C SER A 6 -14.34 -3.93 1.22
N TRP A 7 -15.13 -3.91 0.14
CA TRP A 7 -14.81 -3.21 -1.08
C TRP A 7 -14.56 -1.76 -0.70
N ILE A 8 -13.29 -1.34 -0.64
CA ILE A 8 -12.93 0.06 -0.53
C ILE A 8 -13.35 0.67 -1.87
N LEU A 9 -14.59 1.18 -1.89
CA LEU A 9 -15.11 2.03 -2.94
C LEU A 9 -14.23 3.29 -2.98
N LEU A 10 -13.18 3.25 -3.79
CA LEU A 10 -12.43 4.41 -4.22
C LEU A 10 -13.36 5.27 -5.11
N LEU A 11 -14.27 6.00 -4.48
CA LEU A 11 -14.90 7.16 -5.09
C LEU A 11 -13.82 8.22 -5.25
N LEU A 12 -13.05 8.13 -6.34
CA LEU A 12 -12.18 9.21 -6.78
C LEU A 12 -13.11 10.29 -7.39
N PRO A 13 -13.33 11.43 -6.72
CA PRO A 13 -14.01 12.53 -7.39
C PRO A 13 -13.10 12.98 -8.53
N PHE A 14 -13.62 12.96 -9.76
CA PHE A 14 -12.97 13.64 -10.88
C PHE A 14 -12.77 15.11 -10.48
N PRO A 15 -11.54 15.65 -10.52
CA PRO A 15 -11.34 17.06 -10.27
C PRO A 15 -12.01 17.81 -11.42
N ALA A 16 -13.11 18.51 -11.13
CA ALA A 16 -13.56 19.57 -11.99
C ALA A 16 -12.36 20.50 -12.19
N LEU A 17 -12.11 20.95 -13.42
CA LEU A 17 -11.11 21.97 -13.73
C LEU A 17 -11.56 23.29 -13.12
N ALA A 18 -11.48 23.40 -11.79
CA ALA A 18 -11.75 24.60 -11.05
C ALA A 18 -10.62 25.58 -11.34
N ASN A 19 -10.98 26.84 -11.59
CA ASN A 19 -10.03 27.92 -11.74
C ASN A 19 -9.44 28.21 -10.34
N LEU A 20 -8.42 27.46 -9.94
CA LEU A 20 -7.79 27.56 -8.61
C LEU A 20 -7.31 28.98 -8.37
N GLN A 21 -7.70 29.57 -7.23
CA GLN A 21 -7.27 30.89 -6.78
C GLN A 21 -6.91 30.86 -5.29
N CYS A 22 -6.46 32.00 -4.76
CA CYS A 22 -6.35 32.20 -3.32
C CYS A 22 -7.70 32.59 -2.74
N ASP A 23 -8.64 31.64 -2.71
CA ASP A 23 -9.96 31.84 -2.17
C ASP A 23 -10.39 30.66 -1.29
N HIS A 24 -11.47 30.88 -0.54
CA HIS A 24 -12.00 29.90 0.41
C HIS A 24 -12.48 28.61 -0.28
N ALA A 25 -12.97 28.69 -1.52
CA ALA A 25 -13.48 27.53 -2.24
C ALA A 25 -12.33 26.60 -2.67
N SER A 26 -11.30 27.15 -3.33
CA SER A 26 -10.10 26.44 -3.75
C SER A 26 -9.36 25.85 -2.54
N TRP A 27 -9.29 26.63 -1.46
CA TRP A 27 -8.69 26.20 -0.20
C TRP A 27 -9.43 24.99 0.39
N ASN A 28 -10.74 25.11 0.61
CA ASN A 28 -11.50 24.05 1.28
C ASN A 28 -11.58 22.77 0.45
N ASP A 29 -11.67 22.88 -0.88
CA ASP A 29 -11.62 21.71 -1.74
C ASP A 29 -10.29 20.98 -1.57
N ASN A 30 -9.16 21.67 -1.72
CA ASN A 30 -7.85 21.02 -1.65
C ASN A 30 -7.49 20.52 -0.24
N LEU A 31 -7.95 21.23 0.81
CA LEU A 31 -7.85 20.76 2.20
C LEU A 31 -8.67 19.49 2.43
N THR A 32 -9.88 19.41 1.85
CA THR A 32 -10.69 18.19 1.94
C THR A 32 -9.98 17.01 1.29
N GLN A 33 -9.34 17.22 0.13
CA GLN A 33 -8.57 16.16 -0.53
C GLN A 33 -7.32 15.77 0.28
N PHE A 34 -6.61 16.74 0.87
CA PHE A 34 -5.48 16.48 1.76
C PHE A 34 -5.87 15.63 2.98
N ASN A 35 -6.92 16.02 3.69
CA ASN A 35 -7.40 15.26 4.87
C ASN A 35 -7.83 13.83 4.49
N ARG A 36 -8.38 13.63 3.29
CA ARG A 36 -8.70 12.30 2.76
C ARG A 36 -7.45 11.47 2.50
N LEU A 37 -6.39 12.06 1.96
CA LEU A 37 -5.11 11.36 1.83
C LEU A 37 -4.63 10.90 3.21
N GLU A 38 -4.66 11.77 4.22
CA GLU A 38 -4.16 11.44 5.56
C GLU A 38 -4.96 10.30 6.17
N SER A 39 -6.28 10.35 6.04
CA SER A 39 -7.16 9.25 6.47
C SER A 39 -6.83 7.94 5.75
N ASN A 40 -6.66 7.98 4.42
CA ASN A 40 -6.34 6.79 3.63
C ASN A 40 -4.97 6.21 4.01
N TYR A 41 -3.97 7.06 4.23
CA TYR A 41 -2.66 6.62 4.70
C TYR A 41 -2.76 5.89 6.03
N ASN A 42 -3.45 6.49 7.01
CA ASN A 42 -3.61 5.90 8.34
C ASN A 42 -4.36 4.57 8.29
N GLU A 43 -5.42 4.46 7.46
CA GLU A 43 -6.14 3.20 7.26
C GLU A 43 -5.22 2.11 6.68
N HIS A 44 -4.48 2.42 5.61
CA HIS A 44 -3.53 1.49 5.01
C HIS A 44 -2.38 1.12 5.95
N ALA A 45 -1.86 2.06 6.74
CA ALA A 45 -0.81 1.82 7.71
C ALA A 45 -1.29 0.89 8.84
N ASN A 46 -2.50 1.10 9.34
CA ASN A 46 -3.12 0.22 10.34
C ASN A 46 -3.33 -1.19 9.80
N LEU A 47 -3.88 -1.30 8.58
CA LEU A 47 -4.06 -2.59 7.92
C LEU A 47 -2.71 -3.29 7.68
N PHE A 48 -1.67 -2.57 7.27
CA PHE A 48 -0.34 -3.13 7.12
C PHE A 48 0.19 -3.69 8.46
N ASN A 49 0.03 -2.94 9.55
CA ASN A 49 0.48 -3.39 10.87
C ASN A 49 -0.26 -4.65 11.35
N GLU A 50 -1.57 -4.75 11.07
CA GLU A 50 -2.35 -5.96 11.33
C GLU A 50 -1.83 -7.15 10.49
N ARG A 51 -1.68 -6.97 9.19
CA ARG A 51 -1.16 -8.02 8.29
C ARG A 51 0.26 -8.44 8.63
N LEU A 52 1.11 -7.52 9.05
CA LEU A 52 2.47 -7.82 9.48
C LEU A 52 2.48 -8.67 10.76
N ARG A 53 1.57 -8.39 11.70
CA ARG A 53 1.40 -9.23 12.90
C ARG A 53 0.96 -10.64 12.52
N GLU A 54 -0.05 -10.76 11.66
CA GLU A 54 -0.49 -12.06 11.13
C GLU A 54 0.67 -12.80 10.46
N HIS A 55 1.44 -12.15 9.59
CA HIS A 55 2.61 -12.74 8.96
C HIS A 55 3.64 -13.24 9.97
N ASN A 56 3.97 -12.44 10.99
CA ASN A 56 4.95 -12.82 12.00
C ASN A 56 4.51 -14.00 12.88
N GLU A 57 3.20 -14.24 13.00
CA GLU A 57 2.63 -15.42 13.67
C GLU A 57 2.63 -16.67 12.76
N HIS A 58 2.63 -16.48 11.43
CA HIS A 58 2.64 -17.56 10.45
C HIS A 58 4.06 -17.87 9.97
N GLN A 59 4.65 -18.92 10.51
CA GLN A 59 5.98 -19.38 10.08
C GLN A 59 5.93 -20.03 8.69
N LEU A 60 6.67 -19.49 7.73
CA LEU A 60 6.80 -20.06 6.39
C LEU A 60 7.66 -21.34 6.43
N LEU A 61 7.35 -22.33 5.60
CA LEU A 61 8.06 -23.62 5.65
C LEU A 61 9.50 -23.49 5.18
N SER A 62 9.79 -22.63 4.20
CA SER A 62 11.16 -22.33 3.76
C SER A 62 12.01 -21.60 4.80
N GLN A 63 11.40 -21.08 5.88
CA GLN A 63 12.14 -20.51 7.01
C GLN A 63 12.49 -21.56 8.06
N THR A 64 11.74 -22.66 8.12
CA THR A 64 11.92 -23.74 9.11
C THR A 64 12.73 -24.91 8.56
N PHE A 65 12.53 -25.22 7.28
CA PHE A 65 13.07 -26.40 6.63
C PHE A 65 14.00 -26.01 5.48
N SER A 66 15.12 -26.72 5.39
CA SER A 66 15.96 -26.71 4.21
C SER A 66 15.23 -27.29 2.99
N VAL A 67 15.76 -27.02 1.80
CA VAL A 67 15.21 -27.54 0.55
C VAL A 67 15.20 -29.08 0.52
N ASP A 68 16.24 -29.72 1.06
CA ASP A 68 16.32 -31.18 1.13
C ASP A 68 15.27 -31.75 2.09
N GLU A 69 15.04 -31.11 3.24
CA GLU A 69 13.98 -31.48 4.16
C GLU A 69 12.60 -31.31 3.53
N LEU A 70 12.34 -30.20 2.83
CA LEU A 70 11.10 -29.99 2.08
C LEU A 70 10.90 -31.05 0.99
N THR A 71 11.97 -31.46 0.30
CA THR A 71 11.93 -32.52 -0.71
C THR A 71 11.55 -33.86 -0.07
N ASN A 72 12.12 -34.18 1.09
CA ASN A 72 11.76 -35.37 1.85
C ASN A 72 10.31 -35.33 2.35
N LEU A 73 9.85 -34.17 2.83
CA LEU A 73 8.45 -33.98 3.21
C LEU A 73 7.51 -34.21 2.02
N TRP A 74 7.86 -33.75 0.82
CA TRP A 74 7.07 -34.05 -0.38
C TRP A 74 6.98 -35.54 -0.70
N ARG A 75 8.03 -36.33 -0.45
CA ARG A 75 8.00 -37.79 -0.68
C ARG A 75 7.04 -38.51 0.28
N THR A 76 6.78 -37.96 1.46
CA THR A 76 5.86 -38.53 2.44
C THR A 76 4.39 -38.17 2.13
N PRO A 77 3.51 -39.14 1.82
CA PRO A 77 2.13 -38.84 1.42
C PRO A 77 1.32 -38.02 2.44
N SER A 78 1.55 -38.24 3.74
CA SER A 78 0.86 -37.50 4.81
C SER A 78 1.18 -36.00 4.82
N ASN A 79 2.36 -35.61 4.33
CA ASN A 79 2.85 -34.23 4.39
C ASN A 79 2.49 -33.44 3.12
N LYS A 80 2.17 -34.12 2.00
CA LYS A 80 1.77 -33.48 0.73
C LYS A 80 0.59 -32.52 0.90
N THR A 81 -0.39 -32.86 1.74
CA THR A 81 -1.57 -32.01 1.98
C THR A 81 -1.17 -30.69 2.62
N MET A 82 -0.28 -30.72 3.62
CA MET A 82 0.24 -29.53 4.31
C MET A 82 1.02 -28.64 3.34
N LEU A 83 1.92 -29.20 2.54
CA LEU A 83 2.72 -28.46 1.56
C LEU A 83 1.86 -27.81 0.47
N LYS A 84 0.85 -28.53 -0.03
CA LYS A 84 -0.12 -27.98 -1.00
C LYS A 84 -0.93 -26.82 -0.40
N LYS A 85 -1.35 -26.96 0.85
CA LYS A 85 -2.07 -25.90 1.58
C LYS A 85 -1.20 -24.66 1.72
N GLN A 86 0.03 -24.80 2.22
CA GLN A 86 1.00 -23.71 2.35
C GLN A 86 1.24 -23.00 1.01
N LEU A 87 1.40 -23.77 -0.08
CA LEU A 87 1.62 -23.22 -1.41
C LEU A 87 0.43 -22.39 -1.91
N LEU A 88 -0.80 -22.83 -1.64
CA LEU A 88 -2.00 -22.09 -2.00
C LEU A 88 -2.10 -20.79 -1.19
N GLU A 89 -1.99 -20.90 0.13
CA GLU A 89 -2.06 -19.75 1.05
C GLU A 89 -0.97 -18.72 0.72
N SER A 90 0.24 -19.17 0.39
CA SER A 90 1.33 -18.27 0.02
C SER A 90 1.06 -17.50 -1.27
N LYS A 91 0.41 -18.14 -2.27
CA LYS A 91 0.02 -17.46 -3.52
C LYS A 91 -1.05 -16.41 -3.28
N GLU A 92 -2.04 -16.73 -2.45
CA GLU A 92 -3.11 -15.79 -2.08
C GLU A 92 -2.52 -14.57 -1.36
N GLN A 93 -1.67 -14.80 -0.36
CA GLN A 93 -1.00 -13.72 0.39
C GLN A 93 -0.07 -12.88 -0.48
N GLN A 94 0.73 -13.50 -1.36
CA GLN A 94 1.58 -12.78 -2.31
C GLN A 94 0.75 -11.83 -3.17
N GLN A 95 -0.35 -12.32 -3.74
CA GLN A 95 -1.20 -11.54 -4.62
C GLN A 95 -1.87 -10.39 -3.87
N GLU A 96 -2.39 -10.65 -2.66
CA GLU A 96 -3.01 -9.62 -1.83
C GLU A 96 -2.03 -8.48 -1.52
N PHE A 97 -0.79 -8.79 -1.14
CA PHE A 97 0.22 -7.76 -0.87
C PHE A 97 0.65 -6.97 -2.11
N ILE A 98 0.70 -7.61 -3.28
CA ILE A 98 0.93 -6.91 -4.55
C ILE A 98 -0.20 -5.92 -4.84
N GLU A 99 -1.45 -6.33 -4.64
CA GLU A 99 -2.63 -5.49 -4.86
C GLU A 99 -2.66 -4.30 -3.89
N MET A 100 -2.36 -4.53 -2.62
CA MET A 100 -2.26 -3.47 -1.61
C MET A 100 -1.17 -2.46 -1.96
N SER A 101 0.00 -2.92 -2.40
CA SER A 101 1.07 -2.03 -2.87
C SER A 101 0.63 -1.18 -4.07
N ARG A 102 -0.09 -1.77 -5.04
CA ARG A 102 -0.63 -1.04 -6.20
C ARG A 102 -1.65 0.02 -5.78
N SER A 103 -2.55 -0.31 -4.86
CA SER A 103 -3.54 0.63 -4.33
C SER A 103 -2.88 1.86 -3.69
N ILE A 104 -1.85 1.62 -2.88
CA ILE A 104 -1.09 2.70 -2.23
C ILE A 104 -0.32 3.55 -3.25
N ASN A 105 0.27 2.94 -4.27
CA ASN A 105 0.92 3.70 -5.35
C ASN A 105 -0.08 4.59 -6.11
N ALA A 106 -1.34 4.18 -6.26
CA ALA A 106 -2.37 5.04 -6.84
C ALA A 106 -2.67 6.26 -5.96
N LEU A 107 -2.67 6.11 -4.63
CA LEU A 107 -2.80 7.23 -3.68
C LEU A 107 -1.60 8.18 -3.73
N MET A 108 -0.39 7.63 -3.88
CA MET A 108 0.82 8.44 -4.12
C MET A 108 0.65 9.32 -5.38
N HIS A 109 0.17 8.75 -6.49
CA HIS A 109 -0.11 9.54 -7.70
C HIS A 109 -1.22 10.59 -7.48
N HIS A 110 -2.26 10.25 -6.72
CA HIS A 110 -3.32 11.21 -6.39
C HIS A 110 -2.78 12.40 -5.58
N SER A 111 -1.86 12.15 -4.64
CA SER A 111 -1.26 13.22 -3.84
C SER A 111 -0.37 14.18 -4.64
N GLN A 112 0.14 13.78 -5.81
CA GLN A 112 0.83 14.69 -6.73
C GLN A 112 -0.11 15.79 -7.25
N ASN A 113 -1.37 15.44 -7.55
CA ASN A 113 -2.36 16.42 -8.00
C ASN A 113 -2.70 17.42 -6.89
N ILE A 114 -2.83 16.94 -5.65
CA ILE A 114 -3.14 17.79 -4.48
C ILE A 114 -1.98 18.74 -4.18
N ALA A 115 -0.73 18.26 -4.31
CA ALA A 115 0.46 19.10 -4.18
C ALA A 115 0.50 20.19 -5.27
N GLU A 116 0.26 19.84 -6.53
CA GLU A 116 0.22 20.84 -7.62
C GLU A 116 -0.91 21.86 -7.46
N ASN A 117 -2.03 21.48 -6.84
CA ASN A 117 -3.09 22.42 -6.48
C ASN A 117 -2.63 23.36 -5.35
N TRP A 118 -2.01 22.85 -4.29
CA TRP A 118 -1.47 23.69 -3.21
C TRP A 118 -0.43 24.68 -3.75
N LYS A 119 0.46 24.23 -4.63
CA LYS A 119 1.45 25.08 -5.30
C LYS A 119 0.81 26.22 -6.10
N ARG A 120 -0.31 25.97 -6.79
CA ARG A 120 -1.08 27.02 -7.48
C ARG A 120 -1.73 27.99 -6.49
N ILE A 121 -2.30 27.49 -5.40
CA ILE A 121 -2.88 28.34 -4.34
C ILE A 121 -1.79 29.24 -3.74
N VAL A 122 -0.61 28.71 -3.41
CA VAL A 122 0.57 29.48 -2.94
C VAL A 122 0.88 30.63 -3.90
N PHE A 123 0.99 30.33 -5.20
CA PHE A 123 1.28 31.34 -6.23
C PHE A 123 0.24 32.46 -6.26
N TYR A 124 -1.05 32.13 -6.22
CA TYR A 124 -2.11 33.16 -6.24
C TYR A 124 -2.18 33.95 -4.93
N CYS A 125 -1.93 33.33 -3.78
CA CYS A 125 -1.89 34.03 -2.50
C CYS A 125 -0.73 35.01 -2.43
N GLN A 126 0.43 34.61 -2.97
CA GLN A 126 1.58 35.49 -3.12
C GLN A 126 1.27 36.69 -4.02
N LYS A 127 0.66 36.46 -5.19
CA LYS A 127 0.24 37.55 -6.10
C LYS A 127 -0.79 38.49 -5.49
N GLY A 128 -1.71 37.97 -4.69
CA GLY A 128 -2.73 38.74 -3.99
C GLY A 128 -2.26 39.42 -2.70
N GLY A 129 -0.97 39.31 -2.32
CA GLY A 129 -0.44 39.89 -1.08
C GLY A 129 -0.97 39.25 0.21
N SER A 130 -1.61 38.07 0.11
CA SER A 130 -2.22 37.37 1.24
C SER A 130 -1.20 36.48 1.94
N LYS A 131 -0.24 37.10 2.65
CA LYS A 131 0.94 36.40 3.19
C LYS A 131 0.61 35.27 4.16
N SER A 132 -0.40 35.44 5.01
CA SER A 132 -0.83 34.37 5.93
C SER A 132 -1.33 33.14 5.17
N ASN A 133 -2.12 33.34 4.11
CA ASN A 133 -2.65 32.24 3.29
C ASN A 133 -1.54 31.58 2.47
N GLU A 134 -0.58 32.36 1.98
CA GLU A 134 0.62 31.84 1.30
C GLU A 134 1.41 30.89 2.21
N ILE A 135 1.72 31.31 3.44
CA ILE A 135 2.48 30.50 4.41
C ILE A 135 1.74 29.20 4.71
N SER A 136 0.44 29.29 5.01
CA SER A 136 -0.36 28.12 5.33
C SER A 136 -0.51 27.18 4.13
N ALA A 137 -0.75 27.70 2.92
CA ALA A 137 -0.80 26.86 1.70
C ALA A 137 0.54 26.16 1.44
N ASN A 138 1.65 26.83 1.71
CA ASN A 138 2.98 26.25 1.54
C ASN A 138 3.27 25.14 2.58
N TRP A 139 2.72 25.25 3.79
CA TRP A 139 2.74 24.17 4.76
C TRP A 139 2.02 22.93 4.23
N TYR A 140 0.79 23.09 3.70
CA TYR A 140 0.05 21.95 3.13
C TYR A 140 0.73 21.37 1.88
N LEU A 141 1.33 22.21 1.02
CA LEU A 141 2.15 21.73 -0.09
C LEU A 141 3.27 20.81 0.41
N THR A 142 4.02 21.27 1.41
CA THR A 142 5.16 20.51 1.97
C THR A 142 4.70 19.19 2.56
N ASN A 143 3.65 19.20 3.39
CA ASN A 143 3.11 17.97 3.99
C ASN A 143 2.55 17.02 2.93
N THR A 144 1.91 17.53 1.87
CA THR A 144 1.43 16.65 0.77
C THR A 144 2.59 15.96 0.05
N LEU A 145 3.74 16.63 -0.10
CA LEU A 145 4.95 16.04 -0.68
C LEU A 145 5.61 15.03 0.27
N GLU A 146 5.60 15.28 1.58
CA GLU A 146 6.07 14.31 2.58
C GLU A 146 5.21 13.04 2.57
N MET A 147 3.89 13.19 2.48
CA MET A 147 2.97 12.07 2.36
C MET A 147 3.22 11.19 1.12
N GLN A 148 3.69 11.77 0.01
CA GLN A 148 4.07 10.96 -1.17
C GLN A 148 5.16 9.96 -0.83
N GLU A 149 6.15 10.39 -0.07
CA GLU A 149 7.25 9.55 0.37
C GLU A 149 6.77 8.49 1.37
N GLU A 150 5.87 8.85 2.27
CA GLU A 150 5.26 7.90 3.20
C GLU A 150 4.47 6.80 2.49
N PHE A 151 3.66 7.16 1.47
CA PHE A 151 2.98 6.19 0.63
C PHE A 151 3.97 5.27 -0.11
N ARG A 152 5.04 5.85 -0.68
CA ARG A 152 6.10 5.06 -1.36
C ARG A 152 6.72 4.04 -0.42
N VAL A 153 7.05 4.44 0.80
CA VAL A 153 7.62 3.56 1.83
C VAL A 153 6.62 2.45 2.20
N LEU A 154 5.34 2.79 2.43
CA LEU A 154 4.31 1.81 2.79
C LEU A 154 4.07 0.81 1.66
N ALA A 155 4.00 1.26 0.40
CA ALA A 155 3.89 0.38 -0.76
C ALA A 155 5.09 -0.59 -0.87
N GLY A 156 6.30 -0.11 -0.54
CA GLY A 156 7.52 -0.93 -0.51
C GLY A 156 7.51 -1.98 0.59
N LYS A 157 6.93 -1.68 1.77
CA LYS A 157 6.74 -2.65 2.84
C LYS A 157 5.83 -3.81 2.42
N TYR A 158 4.72 -3.51 1.75
CA TYR A 158 3.85 -4.55 1.18
C TYR A 158 4.57 -5.43 0.15
N LEU A 159 5.32 -4.84 -0.78
CA LEU A 159 6.12 -5.62 -1.75
C LEU A 159 7.17 -6.50 -1.08
N THR A 160 7.73 -6.04 0.04
CA THR A 160 8.70 -6.84 0.80
C THR A 160 8.05 -8.13 1.31
N LEU A 161 6.85 -8.04 1.90
CA LEU A 161 6.09 -9.23 2.30
C LEU A 161 5.73 -10.09 1.08
N ALA A 162 5.23 -9.49 0.00
CA ALA A 162 4.90 -10.22 -1.22
C ALA A 162 6.10 -11.04 -1.76
N ASN A 163 7.30 -10.46 -1.74
CA ASN A 163 8.52 -11.12 -2.18
C ASN A 163 8.91 -12.30 -1.27
N GLN A 164 8.67 -12.21 0.04
CA GLN A 164 8.91 -13.32 0.96
C GLN A 164 7.99 -14.52 0.63
N TYR A 165 6.71 -14.27 0.38
CA TYR A 165 5.79 -15.31 -0.07
C TYR A 165 6.14 -15.83 -1.48
N GLY A 166 6.61 -14.97 -2.38
CA GLY A 166 7.15 -15.39 -3.68
C GLY A 166 8.29 -16.40 -3.54
N LYS A 167 9.24 -16.11 -2.66
CA LYS A 167 10.37 -17.03 -2.36
C LYS A 167 9.89 -18.35 -1.76
N GLU A 168 8.93 -18.32 -0.84
CA GLU A 168 8.31 -19.53 -0.28
C GLU A 168 7.73 -20.42 -1.39
N ILE A 169 6.97 -19.82 -2.31
CA ILE A 169 6.36 -20.50 -3.45
C ILE A 169 7.42 -21.14 -4.34
N GLU A 170 8.49 -20.41 -4.65
CA GLU A 170 9.61 -20.91 -5.47
C GLU A 170 10.28 -22.12 -4.81
N VAL A 171 10.61 -22.01 -3.51
CA VAL A 171 11.29 -23.05 -2.74
C VAL A 171 10.42 -24.32 -2.62
N ILE A 172 9.13 -24.17 -2.29
CA ILE A 172 8.22 -25.33 -2.18
C ILE A 172 8.01 -26.02 -3.52
N ASN A 173 7.87 -25.26 -4.62
CA ASN A 173 7.72 -25.83 -5.96
C ASN A 173 9.01 -26.52 -6.44
N TYR A 174 10.18 -25.94 -6.15
CA TYR A 174 11.44 -26.58 -6.46
C TYR A 174 11.57 -27.93 -5.73
N ALA A 175 11.33 -27.95 -4.43
CA ALA A 175 11.36 -29.19 -3.63
C ALA A 175 10.37 -30.25 -4.14
N LYS A 176 9.19 -29.82 -4.59
CA LYS A 176 8.21 -30.70 -5.24
C LYS A 176 8.79 -31.33 -6.51
N ASN A 177 9.34 -30.52 -7.42
CA ASN A 177 9.85 -30.99 -8.71
C ASN A 177 11.03 -31.95 -8.56
N VAL A 178 11.84 -31.81 -7.51
CA VAL A 178 12.96 -32.74 -7.21
C VAL A 178 12.47 -34.03 -6.54
N SER A 179 11.28 -34.00 -5.93
CA SER A 179 10.70 -35.15 -5.24
C SER A 179 9.90 -36.10 -6.14
N ASP A 180 9.41 -35.59 -7.27
CA ASP A 180 8.68 -36.32 -8.31
C ASP A 180 9.66 -37.12 -9.22
#